data_AF-A0A967HB96-F1
#
_entry.id   AF-A0A967HB96-F1
#
_cell.length_a   1.000
_cell.length_b   1.000
_cell.length_c   1.000
_cell.angle_alpha   90.00
_cell.angle_beta   90.00
_cell.angle_gamma   90.00
#
_symmetry.space_group_name_H-M   'P 1'
#
loop_
_entity.id
_entity.type
_entity.pdbx_description
1 polymer ?
#
loop_
_entity_poly.entity_id
_entity_poly.type
_entity_poly.pdbx_seq_one_letter_code
_entity_poly.pdbx_strand_id
1 'polypeptide(L)'
;REEFDAGRGARGADPGPLLTTLETAVAEAVSVIRRLDPADLDAPLTVQGRSVTVLAAIYHAVEHFSMHLGQILWIAKARTGLDLGLYRDGPDGHPRPSW
;
A
#
# COMPACT_ATOMS: atom_id res chain seq x y z
N ARG A 1 -4.26 11.92 18.48
CA ARG A 1 -4.56 10.63 19.15
C ARG A 1 -5.99 10.16 18.80
N GLU A 2 -6.45 10.42 17.57
CA GLU A 2 -7.82 10.11 17.09
C GLU A 2 -7.84 9.12 15.90
N GLU A 3 -6.70 8.88 15.25
CA GLU A 3 -6.63 8.11 13.98
C GLU A 3 -6.89 6.60 14.16
N PHE A 4 -6.85 6.11 15.40
CA PHE A 4 -7.18 4.72 15.76
C PHE A 4 -8.34 4.64 16.75
N ASP A 5 -9.14 5.70 16.88
CA ASP A 5 -10.30 5.73 17.79
C ASP A 5 -11.56 5.14 17.15
N ALA A 6 -11.36 4.26 16.16
CA ALA A 6 -12.32 3.19 15.92
C ALA A 6 -12.36 2.37 17.21
N GLY A 7 -13.38 2.68 18.02
CA GLY A 7 -13.46 2.36 19.43
C GLY A 7 -13.20 0.89 19.75
N ARG A 8 -13.17 0.61 21.04
CA ARG A 8 -13.02 -0.71 21.67
C ARG A 8 -14.09 -1.76 21.26
N GLY A 9 -14.77 -1.61 20.11
CA GLY A 9 -15.68 -2.53 19.46
C GLY A 9 -15.14 -3.26 18.22
N ALA A 10 -13.88 -3.05 17.79
CA ALA A 10 -13.31 -3.69 16.59
C ALA A 10 -12.94 -5.19 16.73
N ARG A 11 -13.44 -5.90 17.75
CA ARG A 11 -13.39 -7.38 17.75
C ARG A 11 -14.64 -7.89 17.02
N GLY A 12 -14.46 -8.30 15.76
CA GLY A 12 -15.54 -8.92 14.95
C GLY A 12 -16.17 -8.05 13.86
N ALA A 13 -15.58 -6.90 13.53
CA ALA A 13 -15.99 -6.15 12.34
C ALA A 13 -15.61 -6.92 11.06
N ASP A 14 -16.51 -6.97 10.09
CA ASP A 14 -16.26 -7.57 8.77
C ASP A 14 -15.16 -6.77 8.03
N PRO A 15 -14.02 -7.39 7.67
CA PRO A 15 -12.97 -6.71 6.91
C PRO A 15 -13.35 -6.48 5.43
N GLY A 16 -14.38 -7.17 4.91
CA GLY A 16 -14.77 -7.16 3.50
C GLY A 16 -14.91 -5.75 2.91
N PRO A 17 -15.68 -4.83 3.51
CA PRO A 17 -15.83 -3.47 2.99
C PRO A 17 -14.50 -2.68 2.88
N LEU A 18 -13.60 -2.86 3.85
CA LEU A 18 -12.28 -2.21 3.83
C LEU A 18 -11.39 -2.79 2.73
N LEU A 19 -11.40 -4.12 2.54
CA LEU A 19 -10.67 -4.78 1.46
C LEU A 19 -11.20 -4.35 0.08
N THR A 20 -12.51 -4.32 -0.11
CA THR A 20 -13.12 -3.81 -1.35
C THR A 20 -12.70 -2.37 -1.65
N THR A 21 -12.65 -1.52 -0.62
CA THR A 21 -12.23 -0.11 -0.77
C THR A 21 -10.77 -0.03 -1.20
N LEU A 22 -9.89 -0.81 -0.56
CA LEU A 22 -8.47 -0.88 -0.89
C LEU A 22 -8.24 -1.39 -2.32
N GLU A 23 -8.89 -2.49 -2.70
CA GLU A 23 -8.79 -3.08 -4.03
C GLU A 23 -9.26 -2.11 -5.12
N THR A 24 -10.39 -1.43 -4.88
CA THR A 24 -10.93 -0.43 -5.80
C THR A 24 -9.94 0.72 -5.98
N ALA A 25 -9.41 1.29 -4.89
CA ALA A 25 -8.45 2.39 -4.95
C ALA A 25 -7.16 1.99 -5.70
N VAL A 26 -6.64 0.78 -5.48
CA VAL A 26 -5.46 0.28 -6.20
C VAL A 26 -5.77 0.09 -7.69
N ALA A 27 -6.92 -0.48 -8.04
CA ALA A 27 -7.33 -0.68 -9.43
C ALA A 27 -7.47 0.66 -10.17
N GLU A 28 -8.06 1.67 -9.52
CA GLU A 28 -8.17 3.02 -10.07
C GLU A 28 -6.79 3.65 -10.29
N ALA A 29 -5.87 3.56 -9.32
CA ALA A 29 -4.51 4.07 -9.46
C ALA A 29 -3.76 3.39 -10.62
N VAL A 30 -3.83 2.06 -10.73
CA VAL A 30 -3.23 1.30 -11.84
C VAL A 30 -3.83 1.74 -13.17
N SER A 31 -5.15 1.94 -13.22
CA SER A 31 -5.87 2.39 -14.41
C SER A 31 -5.41 3.78 -14.87
N VAL A 32 -5.19 4.72 -13.93
CA VAL A 32 -4.63 6.04 -14.21
C VAL A 32 -3.21 5.92 -14.77
N ILE A 33 -2.33 5.16 -14.11
CA ILE A 33 -0.93 5.00 -14.52
C ILE A 33 -0.84 4.38 -15.93
N ARG A 34 -1.67 3.37 -16.23
CA ARG A 34 -1.68 2.70 -17.54
C ARG A 34 -2.08 3.59 -18.72
N ARG A 35 -2.78 4.70 -18.47
CA ARG A 35 -3.22 5.64 -19.52
C ARG A 35 -2.22 6.76 -19.77
N LEU A 36 -1.15 6.86 -18.99
CA LEU A 36 -0.14 7.91 -19.18
C LEU A 36 0.67 7.65 -20.44
N ASP A 37 0.89 8.71 -21.22
CA ASP A 37 1.91 8.71 -22.27
C ASP A 37 3.29 8.83 -21.59
N PRO A 38 4.27 7.98 -21.93
CA PRO A 38 5.64 8.13 -21.44
C PRO A 38 6.23 9.53 -21.66
N ALA A 39 5.80 10.25 -22.70
CA ALA A 39 6.25 11.62 -22.97
C ALA A 39 5.82 12.63 -21.88
N ASP A 40 4.76 12.33 -21.12
CA ASP A 40 4.22 13.22 -20.08
C ASP A 40 4.88 13.00 -18.71
N LEU A 41 5.76 12.01 -18.55
CA LEU A 41 6.33 11.66 -17.24
C LEU A 41 7.14 12.81 -16.60
N ASP A 42 7.77 13.65 -17.41
CA ASP A 42 8.51 14.83 -16.95
C ASP A 42 7.66 16.11 -16.86
N ALA A 43 6.38 16.04 -17.25
CA ALA A 43 5.49 17.20 -17.17
C ALA A 43 5.28 17.65 -15.72
N PRO A 44 5.24 18.98 -15.46
CA PRO A 44 5.03 19.50 -14.11
C PRO A 44 3.58 19.29 -13.65
N LEU A 45 3.44 18.96 -12.37
CA LEU A 45 2.19 18.74 -11.65
C LEU A 45 2.27 19.46 -10.30
N THR A 46 1.20 20.15 -9.91
CA THR A 46 1.10 20.73 -8.57
C THR A 46 0.33 19.78 -7.67
N VAL A 47 1.03 19.16 -6.71
CA VAL A 47 0.43 18.27 -5.70
C VAL A 47 0.59 18.91 -4.33
N GLN A 48 -0.51 19.19 -3.64
CA GLN A 48 -0.51 19.81 -2.29
C GLN A 48 0.37 21.09 -2.21
N GLY A 49 0.33 21.92 -3.25
CA GLY A 49 1.11 23.16 -3.33
C GLY A 49 2.60 22.98 -3.67
N ARG A 50 3.05 21.77 -4.01
CA ARG A 50 4.42 21.48 -4.45
C ARG A 50 4.44 21.19 -5.95
N SER A 51 5.38 21.81 -6.67
CA SER A 51 5.65 21.48 -8.06
C SER A 51 6.53 20.21 -8.11
N VAL A 52 6.02 19.16 -8.74
CA VAL A 52 6.69 17.87 -8.95
C VAL A 52 6.48 17.43 -10.40
N THR A 53 7.23 16.46 -10.90
CA THR A 53 6.89 15.83 -12.17
C THR A 53 5.80 14.76 -11.97
N VAL A 54 5.12 14.36 -13.06
CA VAL A 54 4.20 13.21 -13.04
C VAL A 54 4.90 11.96 -12.50
N LEU A 55 6.13 11.69 -12.95
CA LEU A 55 6.92 10.55 -12.47
C LEU A 55 7.20 10.62 -10.97
N ALA A 56 7.61 11.79 -10.47
CA ALA A 56 7.87 12.00 -9.05
C ALA A 56 6.61 11.79 -8.21
N ALA A 57 5.44 12.23 -8.69
CA ALA A 57 4.17 11.99 -8.01
C ALA A 57 3.82 10.50 -7.94
N ILE A 58 4.04 9.74 -9.02
CA ILE A 58 3.81 8.28 -9.05
C ILE A 58 4.71 7.57 -8.03
N TYR A 59 6.02 7.85 -8.06
CA TYR A 59 6.96 7.23 -7.13
C TYR A 59 6.63 7.57 -5.68
N HIS A 60 6.28 8.82 -5.40
CA HIS A 60 5.89 9.22 -4.05
C HIS A 60 4.66 8.45 -3.57
N ALA A 61 3.63 8.29 -4.41
CA ALA A 61 2.43 7.53 -4.06
C ALA A 61 2.76 6.05 -3.80
N VAL A 62 3.58 5.41 -4.64
CA VAL A 62 3.99 4.01 -4.48
C VAL A 62 4.82 3.81 -3.20
N GLU A 63 5.77 4.70 -2.93
CA GLU A 63 6.60 4.66 -1.72
C GLU A 63 5.75 4.85 -0.46
N HIS A 64 4.89 5.87 -0.44
CA HIS A 64 4.00 6.16 0.67
C HIS A 64 3.05 4.99 0.97
N PHE A 65 2.46 4.41 -0.08
CA PHE A 65 1.60 3.23 0.05
C PHE A 65 2.36 2.02 0.60
N SER A 66 3.58 1.76 0.10
CA SER A 66 4.43 0.67 0.55
C SER A 66 4.81 0.80 2.04
N MET A 67 5.07 2.03 2.49
CA MET A 67 5.34 2.34 3.90
C MET A 67 4.13 2.01 4.78
N HIS A 68 2.92 2.40 4.39
CA HIS A 68 1.70 2.05 5.13
C HIS A 68 1.38 0.56 5.11
N LEU A 69 1.63 -0.14 4.00
CA LEU A 69 1.52 -1.59 3.95
C LEU A 69 2.47 -2.24 4.98
N GLY A 70 3.71 -1.75 5.08
CA GLY A 70 4.67 -2.19 6.10
C GLY A 70 4.13 -2.03 7.53
N GLN A 71 3.48 -0.90 7.83
CA GLN A 71 2.83 -0.67 9.13
C GLN A 71 1.70 -1.66 9.41
N ILE A 72 0.83 -1.92 8.42
CA ILE A 72 -0.26 -2.91 8.54
C ILE A 72 0.30 -4.30 8.83
N LEU A 73 1.29 -4.74 8.06
CA LEU A 73 1.95 -6.03 8.24
C LEU A 73 2.59 -6.15 9.63
N TRP A 74 3.27 -5.10 10.08
CA TRP A 74 3.87 -5.06 11.42
C TRP A 74 2.79 -5.19 12.51
N ILE A 75 1.70 -4.41 12.42
CA ILE A 75 0.58 -4.49 13.38
C ILE A 75 -0.04 -5.89 13.37
N ALA A 76 -0.30 -6.47 12.20
CA ALA A 76 -0.89 -7.79 12.06
C ALA A 76 -0.01 -8.87 12.71
N LYS A 77 1.29 -8.85 12.43
CA LYS A 77 2.26 -9.77 13.04
C LYS A 77 2.34 -9.59 14.55
N ALA A 78 2.41 -8.35 15.04
CA ALA A 78 2.49 -8.03 16.46
C ALA A 78 1.24 -8.44 17.24
N ARG A 79 0.05 -8.34 16.63
CA ARG A 79 -1.23 -8.69 17.29
C ARG A 79 -1.57 -10.17 17.25
N THR A 80 -1.14 -10.88 16.20
CA THR A 80 -1.51 -12.30 16.01
C THR A 80 -0.41 -13.26 16.45
N GLY A 81 0.86 -12.83 16.42
CA GLY A 81 2.01 -13.71 16.61
C GLY A 81 2.21 -14.73 15.48
N LEU A 82 1.41 -14.66 14.42
CA LEU A 82 1.45 -15.60 13.31
C LEU A 82 2.51 -15.20 12.29
N ASP A 83 3.04 -16.20 11.60
CA ASP A 83 3.73 -15.95 10.34
C ASP A 83 2.71 -15.49 9.29
N LEU A 84 3.02 -14.38 8.62
CA LEU A 84 2.17 -13.80 7.57
C LEU A 84 2.41 -14.47 6.21
N GLY A 85 3.37 -15.40 6.11
CA GLY A 85 3.61 -16.19 4.90
C GLY A 85 4.21 -15.39 3.75
N LEU A 86 4.84 -14.24 4.02
CA LEU A 86 5.45 -13.38 3.00
C LEU A 86 6.68 -14.02 2.35
N TYR A 87 7.40 -14.85 3.11
CA TYR A 87 8.60 -15.55 2.66
C TYR A 87 8.54 -17.03 3.05
N ARG A 88 9.16 -17.88 2.23
CA ARG A 88 9.43 -19.29 2.50
C ARG A 88 10.94 -19.53 2.45
N ASP A 89 11.43 -20.47 3.24
CA ASP A 89 12.81 -20.94 3.14
C ASP A 89 13.09 -21.58 1.77
N GLY A 90 14.07 -21.02 1.06
CA GLY A 90 14.59 -21.60 -0.17
C GLY A 90 15.46 -22.84 0.13
N PRO A 91 15.60 -23.75 -0.84
CA PRO A 91 16.50 -24.91 -0.70
C PRO A 91 17.98 -24.52 -0.53
N ASP A 92 18.33 -23.27 -0.84
CA ASP A 92 19.62 -22.61 -0.66
C ASP A 92 19.77 -21.91 0.71
N GLY A 93 18.75 -21.97 1.58
CA GLY A 93 18.74 -21.29 2.88
C GLY A 93 18.44 -19.78 2.80
N HIS A 94 18.12 -19.25 1.61
CA HIS A 94 17.72 -17.87 1.44
C HIS A 94 16.19 -17.74 1.42
N PRO A 95 15.60 -16.72 2.08
CA PRO A 95 14.17 -16.50 2.03
C PRO A 95 13.73 -16.14 0.61
N ARG A 96 12.67 -16.80 0.13
CA ARG A 96 12.04 -16.55 -1.17
C ARG A 96 10.66 -15.96 -0.97
N PRO A 97 10.27 -14.93 -1.75
CA PRO A 97 8.93 -14.39 -1.68
C PRO A 97 7.89 -15.46 -2.06
N SER A 98 6.70 -15.38 -1.46
CA SER A 98 5.62 -16.35 -1.69
C SER A 98 4.73 -16.04 -2.91
N TRP A 99 5.11 -15.07 -3.76
CA TRP A 99 4.38 -14.64 -4.96
C TRP A 99 5.15 -14.88 -6.25
#